data_AF-A0A6A4M971-F1
#
_entry.id   AF-A0A6A4M971-F1
#
_cell.length_a   1.000
_cell.length_b   1.000
_cell.length_c   1.000
_cell.angle_alpha   90.00
_cell.angle_beta   90.00
_cell.angle_gamma   90.00
#
_symmetry.space_group_name_H-M   'P 1'
#
loop_
_entity.id
_entity.type
_entity.pdbx_description
1 polymer ?
#
loop_
_entity_poly.entity_id
_entity_poly.type
_entity_poly.pdbx_seq_one_letter_code
_entity_poly.pdbx_strand_id
1 'polypeptide(L)'
;MASMASPRSSYLPSSRSYLCNRIIHNKRSIGSSLPLIIYSHHQNNNNNNKPTDQMGRSGTKPDYLGVQKNNPSLALCPATKNCISTSENGSDLTHYAPPCCRLTQMGTQAVENMALVRALIYRNYNPEGKRGNKSREDAMEELLQVIRSTKADKSKPRIVEKKDDYLHVEYESPILGLVDDVEFWFPPGKKPIVEYRSASRLGNFDFDANRKRIKALRLELEKKGWASENSF
;
A
#
# COMPACT_ATOMS: atom_id res chain seq x y z
N MET A 1 50.64 30.39 4.72
CA MET A 1 49.33 30.64 5.36
C MET A 1 48.26 30.03 4.48
N ALA A 2 47.62 28.96 4.93
CA ALA A 2 46.46 28.37 4.26
C ALA A 2 45.22 29.15 4.70
N SER A 3 44.41 29.64 3.74
CA SER A 3 43.12 30.27 4.02
C SER A 3 42.01 29.43 3.40
N MET A 4 41.05 29.09 4.24
CA MET A 4 39.88 28.27 3.98
C MET A 4 38.89 28.98 3.04
N ALA A 5 38.32 28.23 2.10
CA ALA A 5 37.04 28.56 1.47
C ALA A 5 36.17 27.30 1.45
N SER A 6 34.99 27.43 2.07
CA SER A 6 33.99 26.40 2.36
C SER A 6 33.34 25.78 1.10
N PRO A 7 33.01 24.48 1.08
CA PRO A 7 32.24 23.90 -0.02
C PRO A 7 30.76 24.26 0.09
N ARG A 8 30.22 24.88 -0.96
CA ARG A 8 28.77 25.08 -1.15
C ARG A 8 28.09 23.71 -1.27
N SER A 9 27.29 23.36 -0.26
CA SER A 9 26.36 22.24 -0.30
C SER A 9 25.18 22.59 -1.21
N SER A 10 25.13 21.98 -2.39
CA SER A 10 23.97 22.06 -3.28
C SER A 10 22.86 21.14 -2.76
N TYR A 11 21.91 21.73 -2.04
CA TYR A 11 20.61 21.11 -1.78
C TYR A 11 19.86 20.92 -3.10
N LEU A 12 19.77 19.67 -3.57
CA LEU A 12 18.85 19.26 -4.62
C LEU A 12 17.47 19.00 -3.99
N PRO A 13 16.37 19.55 -4.52
CA PRO A 13 15.04 19.19 -4.07
C PRO A 13 14.71 17.75 -4.51
N SER A 14 14.22 16.95 -3.55
CA SER A 14 13.71 15.59 -3.78
C SER A 14 12.48 15.65 -4.70
N SER A 15 12.72 15.61 -6.00
CA SER A 15 11.67 15.41 -7.00
C SER A 15 11.24 13.95 -6.96
N ARG A 16 10.11 13.67 -6.30
CA ARG A 16 9.36 12.40 -6.40
C ARG A 16 8.94 12.16 -7.86
N SER A 17 9.83 11.57 -8.66
CA SER A 17 9.54 11.17 -10.04
C SER A 17 8.88 9.80 -10.05
N TYR A 18 7.55 9.78 -9.91
CA TYR A 18 6.73 8.59 -10.04
C TYR A 18 6.71 8.11 -11.51
N LEU A 19 7.60 7.18 -11.84
CA LEU A 19 7.73 6.58 -13.17
C LEU A 19 7.07 5.19 -13.18
N CYS A 20 5.76 5.17 -13.42
CA CYS A 20 4.96 3.99 -13.80
C CYS A 20 5.36 3.38 -15.17
N ASN A 21 6.59 3.58 -15.64
CA ASN A 21 7.00 3.29 -17.02
C ASN A 21 8.10 2.21 -17.16
N ARG A 22 8.70 1.66 -16.10
CA ARG A 22 9.94 0.88 -16.33
C ARG A 22 10.37 -0.16 -15.29
N ILE A 23 9.55 -1.12 -14.84
CA ILE A 23 10.07 -2.14 -13.89
C ILE A 23 9.59 -3.56 -14.20
N ILE A 24 10.42 -4.29 -14.95
CA ILE A 24 10.50 -5.76 -14.93
C ILE A 24 11.99 -6.11 -14.79
N HIS A 25 12.36 -6.78 -13.70
CA HIS A 25 13.40 -7.83 -13.54
C HIS A 25 14.01 -7.80 -12.13
N ASN A 26 13.76 -8.85 -11.33
CA ASN A 26 14.71 -9.92 -10.99
C ASN A 26 14.28 -10.59 -9.66
N LYS A 27 13.87 -11.86 -9.71
CA LYS A 27 13.41 -12.63 -8.54
C LYS A 27 14.59 -13.31 -7.84
N ARG A 28 14.73 -13.13 -6.53
CA ARG A 28 15.38 -14.12 -5.64
C ARG A 28 14.50 -14.35 -4.41
N SER A 29 14.11 -15.62 -4.23
CA SER A 29 13.33 -16.14 -3.12
C SER A 29 14.26 -16.55 -1.97
N ILE A 30 13.92 -16.24 -0.72
CA ILE A 30 14.45 -16.95 0.45
C ILE A 30 13.30 -17.20 1.44
N GLY A 31 13.24 -18.45 1.91
CA GLY A 31 12.10 -19.06 2.60
C GLY A 31 11.93 -18.70 4.09
N SER A 32 10.76 -19.06 4.59
CA SER A 32 10.24 -18.79 5.93
C SER A 32 10.44 -19.98 6.88
N SER A 33 11.11 -19.77 8.00
CA SER A 33 11.00 -20.62 9.20
C SER A 33 10.35 -19.80 10.33
N LEU A 34 9.29 -20.35 10.92
CA LEU A 34 8.57 -19.75 12.05
C LEU A 34 9.22 -20.19 13.37
N PRO A 35 9.49 -19.28 14.30
CA PRO A 35 9.50 -19.61 15.71
C PRO A 35 8.23 -19.09 16.39
N LEU A 36 7.66 -19.95 17.23
CA LEU A 36 6.70 -19.62 18.28
C LEU A 36 7.44 -18.78 19.35
N ILE A 37 6.78 -17.78 19.98
CA ILE A 37 6.81 -17.46 21.44
C ILE A 37 6.59 -15.96 21.80
N ILE A 38 5.65 -15.79 22.75
CA ILE A 38 5.44 -14.81 23.85
C ILE A 38 5.29 -13.31 23.54
N TYR A 39 4.10 -12.80 23.88
CA TYR A 39 3.79 -11.38 24.08
C TYR A 39 4.50 -10.82 25.32
N SER A 40 5.33 -9.79 25.14
CA SER A 40 5.81 -8.94 26.22
C SER A 40 5.16 -7.56 26.11
N HIS A 41 4.38 -7.20 27.13
CA HIS A 41 3.81 -5.87 27.30
C HIS A 41 4.90 -4.92 27.80
N HIS A 42 5.21 -3.88 27.02
CA HIS A 42 5.85 -2.68 27.56
C HIS A 42 4.91 -1.49 27.31
N GLN A 43 4.27 -1.04 28.39
CA GLN A 43 3.46 0.18 28.44
C GLN A 43 4.42 1.37 28.47
N ASN A 44 4.25 2.34 27.56
CA ASN A 44 4.84 3.66 27.70
C ASN A 44 3.74 4.61 28.19
N ASN A 45 3.93 5.15 29.39
CA ASN A 45 2.99 6.04 30.06
C ASN A 45 2.95 7.40 29.37
N ASN A 46 1.76 7.82 28.95
CA ASN A 46 1.38 9.23 28.99
C ASN A 46 -0.11 9.33 29.38
N ASN A 47 -0.32 9.94 30.54
CA ASN A 47 -1.60 10.06 31.22
C ASN A 47 -2.59 10.91 30.42
N ASN A 48 -3.77 10.35 30.15
CA ASN A 48 -5.05 11.06 30.13
C ASN A 48 -6.15 10.06 30.51
N ASN A 49 -6.72 10.24 31.69
CA ASN A 49 -7.73 9.36 32.28
C ASN A 49 -8.98 9.28 31.39
N LYS A 50 -9.18 8.12 30.73
CA LYS A 50 -10.47 7.69 30.16
C LYS A 50 -10.81 6.31 30.76
N PRO A 51 -12.07 6.03 31.15
CA PRO A 51 -12.42 4.78 31.83
C PRO A 51 -12.05 3.56 30.98
N THR A 52 -11.22 2.68 31.55
CA THR A 52 -10.55 1.54 30.90
C THR A 52 -11.43 0.28 30.84
N ASP A 53 -12.66 0.38 30.35
CA ASP A 53 -13.56 -0.80 30.28
C ASP A 53 -14.25 -1.00 28.92
N GLN A 54 -13.66 -0.48 27.83
CA GLN A 54 -14.19 -0.69 26.45
C GLN A 54 -13.12 -0.98 25.40
N MET A 55 -11.89 -1.33 25.77
CA MET A 55 -10.90 -1.74 24.77
C MET A 55 -11.08 -3.23 24.43
N GLY A 56 -12.13 -3.55 23.69
CA GLY A 56 -12.29 -4.87 23.06
C GLY A 56 -11.10 -5.17 22.13
N ARG A 57 -10.91 -6.45 21.77
CA ARG A 57 -9.78 -6.91 20.92
C ARG A 57 -9.65 -6.14 19.60
N SER A 58 -10.72 -5.51 19.12
CA SER A 58 -10.72 -4.69 17.91
C SER A 58 -9.97 -3.35 18.05
N GLY A 59 -9.82 -2.80 19.25
CA GLY A 59 -9.30 -1.44 19.45
C GLY A 59 -10.21 -0.31 18.93
N THR A 60 -9.86 0.92 19.28
CA THR A 60 -10.59 2.11 18.83
C THR A 60 -10.14 2.56 17.45
N LYS A 61 -11.08 2.98 16.59
CA LYS A 61 -10.76 3.63 15.31
C LYS A 61 -9.90 4.87 15.57
N PRO A 62 -8.70 4.99 14.95
CA PRO A 62 -7.87 6.18 15.10
C PRO A 62 -8.52 7.42 14.47
N ASP A 63 -8.26 8.59 15.06
CA ASP A 63 -8.79 9.89 14.63
C ASP A 63 -7.97 10.55 13.52
N TYR A 64 -6.73 10.09 13.30
CA TYR A 64 -5.80 10.60 12.30
C TYR A 64 -5.96 9.97 10.89
N LEU A 65 -6.96 9.09 10.70
CA LEU A 65 -7.25 8.49 9.39
C LEU A 65 -7.65 9.55 8.37
N GLY A 66 -7.32 9.31 7.11
CA GLY A 66 -7.57 10.20 5.99
C GLY A 66 -6.33 10.91 5.46
N VAL A 67 -6.56 11.75 4.45
CA VAL A 67 -5.52 12.57 3.82
C VAL A 67 -5.11 13.70 4.76
N GLN A 68 -3.81 13.84 5.01
CA GLN A 68 -3.26 14.81 5.93
C GLN A 68 -3.32 16.24 5.33
N LYS A 69 -3.75 17.23 6.14
CA LYS A 69 -4.09 18.59 5.66
C LYS A 69 -2.91 19.43 5.19
N ASN A 70 -1.77 19.35 5.88
CA ASN A 70 -0.63 20.25 5.64
C ASN A 70 0.29 19.77 4.51
N ASN A 71 0.34 18.47 4.31
CA ASN A 71 1.09 17.83 3.23
C ASN A 71 0.25 16.66 2.75
N PRO A 72 -0.48 16.79 1.63
CA PRO A 72 -1.40 15.76 1.15
C PRO A 72 -0.72 14.40 0.97
N SER A 73 -0.92 13.53 1.94
CA SER A 73 -0.47 12.14 1.98
C SER A 73 -1.36 11.34 2.92
N LEU A 74 -1.22 10.02 2.93
CA LEU A 74 -1.74 9.21 4.03
C LEU A 74 -0.83 9.36 5.25
N ALA A 75 -1.32 8.95 6.42
CA ALA A 75 -0.52 8.97 7.65
C ALA A 75 0.74 8.10 7.50
N LEU A 76 1.80 8.47 8.21
CA LEU A 76 2.95 7.59 8.39
C LEU A 76 2.60 6.44 9.33
N CYS A 77 3.37 5.38 9.25
CA CYS A 77 3.31 4.25 10.15
C CYS A 77 3.90 4.64 11.51
N PRO A 78 3.28 4.18 12.61
CA PRO A 78 3.99 4.13 13.90
C PRO A 78 5.22 3.23 13.78
N ALA A 79 6.15 3.32 14.74
CA ALA A 79 7.38 2.51 14.77
C ALA A 79 7.15 0.99 15.00
N THR A 80 5.89 0.54 14.96
CA THR A 80 5.48 -0.84 15.18
C THR A 80 5.36 -1.59 13.85
N LYS A 81 5.67 -2.89 13.86
CA LYS A 81 5.78 -3.70 12.64
C LYS A 81 4.44 -4.09 11.99
N ASN A 82 3.33 -3.62 12.55
CA ASN A 82 1.97 -3.89 12.10
C ASN A 82 1.39 -2.76 11.24
N CYS A 83 2.25 -2.08 10.48
CA CYS A 83 1.85 -1.04 9.55
C CYS A 83 2.72 -1.06 8.30
N ILE A 84 2.09 -0.84 7.15
CA ILE A 84 2.79 -0.43 5.92
C ILE A 84 2.08 0.77 5.29
N SER A 85 2.85 1.64 4.63
CA SER A 85 2.34 2.82 3.95
C SER A 85 3.22 3.18 2.76
N THR A 86 2.59 3.66 1.69
CA THR A 86 3.29 4.24 0.54
C THR A 86 3.87 5.62 0.83
N SER A 87 3.45 6.24 1.94
CA SER A 87 3.95 7.56 2.37
C SER A 87 5.32 7.49 3.08
N GLU A 88 5.78 6.28 3.40
CA GLU A 88 7.07 6.05 4.05
C GLU A 88 8.27 6.32 3.16
N ASN A 89 9.44 6.40 3.79
CA ASN A 89 10.70 6.45 3.06
C ASN A 89 10.97 5.10 2.35
N GLY A 90 11.31 5.13 1.07
CA GLY A 90 11.64 3.93 0.29
C GLY A 90 12.78 3.07 0.86
N SER A 91 13.63 3.61 1.73
CA SER A 91 14.66 2.85 2.44
C SER A 91 14.13 2.10 3.67
N ASP A 92 12.96 2.46 4.19
CA ASP A 92 12.33 1.75 5.31
C ASP A 92 11.66 0.47 4.82
N LEU A 93 12.44 -0.61 4.74
CA LEU A 93 11.92 -1.90 4.29
C LEU A 93 10.84 -2.49 5.21
N THR A 94 10.69 -1.98 6.44
CA THR A 94 9.70 -2.46 7.42
C THR A 94 8.32 -1.88 7.13
N HIS A 95 8.24 -0.58 6.87
CA HIS A 95 6.95 0.12 6.71
C HIS A 95 6.66 0.52 5.26
N TYR A 96 7.68 0.68 4.41
CA TYR A 96 7.44 1.10 3.04
C TYR A 96 6.79 0.01 2.18
N ALA A 97 5.82 0.46 1.40
CA ALA A 97 5.22 -0.28 0.31
C ALA A 97 5.21 0.60 -0.95
N PRO A 98 5.64 0.10 -2.13
CA PRO A 98 5.59 0.88 -3.36
C PRO A 98 4.16 1.17 -3.79
N PRO A 99 3.85 2.34 -4.37
CA PRO A 99 2.51 2.65 -4.87
C PRO A 99 2.08 1.71 -6.00
N CYS A 100 0.79 1.70 -6.33
CA CYS A 100 0.25 0.93 -7.45
C CYS A 100 -0.40 1.87 -8.45
N CYS A 101 -0.17 1.68 -9.75
CA CYS A 101 -0.73 2.51 -10.80
C CYS A 101 -1.57 1.69 -11.75
N ARG A 102 -2.72 2.21 -12.16
CA ARG A 102 -3.48 1.62 -13.26
C ARG A 102 -2.83 1.99 -14.59
N LEU A 103 -2.40 1.00 -15.39
CA LEU A 103 -1.78 1.29 -16.69
C LEU A 103 -2.81 1.88 -17.67
N THR A 104 -2.59 3.12 -18.11
CA THR A 104 -3.33 3.77 -19.21
C THR A 104 -2.72 3.41 -20.56
N GLN A 105 -3.45 3.61 -21.67
CA GLN A 105 -3.01 3.26 -23.04
C GLN A 105 -1.56 3.66 -23.36
N MET A 106 -1.13 4.85 -22.94
CA MET A 106 0.24 5.36 -23.19
C MET A 106 1.37 4.55 -22.53
N GLY A 107 1.07 3.71 -21.53
CA GLY A 107 2.05 2.84 -20.87
C GLY A 107 2.29 1.50 -21.60
N THR A 108 1.55 1.23 -22.68
CA THR A 108 1.65 -0.04 -23.42
C THR A 108 2.54 0.01 -24.66
N GLN A 109 3.05 1.20 -25.03
CA GLN A 109 3.97 1.38 -26.17
C GLN A 109 5.43 0.96 -25.89
N ALA A 110 5.80 0.55 -24.67
CA ALA A 110 7.19 0.18 -24.32
C ALA A 110 7.45 -1.34 -24.27
N VAL A 111 6.99 -2.09 -25.27
CA VAL A 111 7.22 -3.55 -25.35
C VAL A 111 7.63 -3.90 -26.77
N GLU A 112 8.84 -3.49 -27.12
CA GLU A 112 9.38 -3.72 -28.45
C GLU A 112 10.47 -4.80 -28.53
N ASN A 113 10.82 -5.52 -27.46
CA ASN A 113 11.77 -6.64 -27.59
C ASN A 113 11.44 -7.79 -26.64
N MET A 114 10.38 -8.56 -26.91
CA MET A 114 10.23 -10.01 -26.59
C MET A 114 8.79 -10.48 -26.91
N ALA A 115 8.45 -10.58 -28.19
CA ALA A 115 7.10 -10.98 -28.64
C ALA A 115 6.63 -12.35 -28.10
N LEU A 116 7.55 -13.30 -27.89
CA LEU A 116 7.23 -14.67 -27.46
C LEU A 116 6.85 -14.79 -25.99
N VAL A 117 7.58 -14.12 -25.09
CA VAL A 117 7.27 -14.10 -23.65
C VAL A 117 5.93 -13.41 -23.40
N ARG A 118 5.63 -12.39 -24.20
CA ARG A 118 4.32 -11.74 -24.23
C ARG A 118 3.22 -12.69 -24.69
N ALA A 119 3.40 -13.43 -25.79
CA ALA A 119 2.38 -14.35 -26.27
C ALA A 119 2.00 -15.45 -25.25
N LEU A 120 2.95 -15.92 -24.43
CA LEU A 120 2.68 -16.96 -23.43
C LEU A 120 1.98 -16.42 -22.17
N ILE A 121 2.35 -15.23 -21.70
CA ILE A 121 1.68 -14.57 -20.55
C ILE A 121 0.29 -14.04 -20.95
N TYR A 122 0.15 -13.55 -22.19
CA TYR A 122 -1.07 -12.90 -22.69
C TYR A 122 -2.05 -13.84 -23.44
N ARG A 123 -1.74 -15.13 -23.64
CA ARG A 123 -2.68 -16.06 -24.32
C ARG A 123 -4.00 -16.29 -23.58
N ASN A 124 -4.01 -16.15 -22.24
CA ASN A 124 -5.24 -16.15 -21.44
C ASN A 124 -5.84 -14.75 -21.27
N TYR A 125 -5.19 -13.73 -21.81
CA TYR A 125 -5.60 -12.34 -21.70
C TYR A 125 -6.31 -11.93 -22.99
N ASN A 126 -7.64 -11.84 -22.95
CA ASN A 126 -8.45 -11.39 -24.09
C ASN A 126 -8.21 -9.88 -24.36
N PRO A 127 -7.58 -9.50 -25.48
CA PRO A 127 -7.25 -8.10 -25.77
C PRO A 127 -8.35 -7.33 -26.51
N GLU A 128 -9.46 -7.99 -26.88
CA GLU A 128 -10.50 -7.44 -27.79
C GLU A 128 -11.44 -6.39 -27.15
N GLY A 129 -11.30 -6.09 -25.86
CA GLY A 129 -12.05 -5.02 -25.20
C GLY A 129 -11.33 -3.68 -25.36
N LYS A 130 -11.81 -2.80 -26.25
CA LYS A 130 -11.40 -1.39 -26.43
C LYS A 130 -10.86 -0.76 -25.14
N ARG A 131 -9.54 -0.78 -24.95
CA ARG A 131 -8.88 -0.26 -23.73
C ARG A 131 -8.79 1.25 -23.77
N GLY A 132 -9.88 2.00 -23.60
CA GLY A 132 -9.85 3.48 -23.48
C GLY A 132 -8.98 3.96 -22.30
N ASN A 133 -8.67 5.26 -22.25
CA ASN A 133 -8.12 5.89 -21.04
C ASN A 133 -9.07 5.63 -19.87
N LYS A 134 -8.66 4.79 -18.92
CA LYS A 134 -9.44 4.47 -17.73
C LYS A 134 -9.42 5.66 -16.77
N SER A 135 -10.60 6.11 -16.34
CA SER A 135 -10.72 7.21 -15.40
C SER A 135 -10.33 6.77 -13.98
N ARG A 136 -10.19 7.72 -13.06
CA ARG A 136 -9.99 7.41 -11.64
C ARG A 136 -11.19 6.65 -11.08
N GLU A 137 -12.39 6.97 -11.55
CA GLU A 137 -13.64 6.35 -11.16
C GLU A 137 -13.67 4.88 -11.60
N ASP A 138 -13.23 4.58 -12.85
CA ASP A 138 -13.01 3.19 -13.31
C ASP A 138 -12.00 2.45 -12.40
N ALA A 139 -10.89 3.11 -12.04
CA ALA A 139 -9.86 2.51 -11.19
C ALA A 139 -10.39 2.24 -9.77
N MET A 140 -11.19 3.13 -9.20
CA MET A 140 -11.87 2.94 -7.92
C MET A 140 -12.83 1.74 -7.97
N GLU A 141 -13.58 1.57 -9.07
CA GLU A 141 -14.46 0.42 -9.24
C GLU A 141 -13.71 -0.91 -9.35
N GLU A 142 -12.61 -0.95 -10.11
CA GLU A 142 -11.74 -2.13 -10.19
C GLU A 142 -11.14 -2.47 -8.81
N LEU A 143 -10.70 -1.46 -8.06
CA LEU A 143 -10.19 -1.60 -6.69
C LEU A 143 -11.25 -2.18 -5.75
N LEU A 144 -12.47 -1.62 -5.76
CA LEU A 144 -13.59 -2.11 -4.97
C LEU A 144 -13.94 -3.56 -5.32
N GLN A 145 -13.91 -3.91 -6.61
CA GLN A 145 -14.15 -5.28 -7.05
C GLN A 145 -13.10 -6.23 -6.46
N VAL A 146 -11.82 -5.87 -6.56
CA VAL A 146 -10.72 -6.68 -6.00
C VAL A 146 -10.84 -6.81 -4.49
N ILE A 147 -11.11 -5.72 -3.77
CA ILE A 147 -11.27 -5.74 -2.31
C ILE A 147 -12.38 -6.71 -1.92
N ARG A 148 -13.54 -6.65 -2.58
CA ARG A 148 -14.69 -7.52 -2.27
C ARG A 148 -14.45 -9.00 -2.61
N SER A 149 -13.74 -9.29 -3.69
CA SER A 149 -13.51 -10.68 -4.13
C SER A 149 -12.30 -11.34 -3.45
N THR A 150 -11.34 -10.55 -2.98
CA THR A 150 -10.08 -11.08 -2.45
C THR A 150 -10.20 -11.38 -0.97
N LYS A 151 -10.14 -12.66 -0.62
CA LYS A 151 -10.02 -13.12 0.77
C LYS A 151 -8.57 -13.10 1.23
N ALA A 152 -7.98 -11.91 1.30
CA ALA A 152 -6.68 -11.73 1.91
C ALA A 152 -6.74 -12.22 3.36
N ASP A 153 -5.77 -13.04 3.79
CA ASP A 153 -5.62 -13.55 5.17
C ASP A 153 -6.86 -14.14 5.88
N LYS A 154 -7.90 -14.52 5.11
CA LYS A 154 -9.22 -14.99 5.59
C LYS A 154 -10.05 -13.92 6.33
N SER A 155 -9.61 -12.66 6.37
CA SER A 155 -10.44 -11.56 6.89
C SER A 155 -11.57 -11.20 5.94
N LYS A 156 -12.59 -10.55 6.49
CA LYS A 156 -13.70 -9.98 5.73
C LYS A 156 -13.50 -8.47 5.61
N PRO A 157 -13.45 -7.90 4.39
CA PRO A 157 -13.40 -6.46 4.21
C PRO A 157 -14.77 -5.84 4.52
N ARG A 158 -14.77 -4.72 5.24
CA ARG A 158 -15.90 -3.84 5.45
C ARG A 158 -15.54 -2.44 4.98
N ILE A 159 -16.18 -1.99 3.91
CA ILE A 159 -16.00 -0.63 3.40
C ILE A 159 -16.68 0.32 4.40
N VAL A 160 -15.90 1.19 5.03
CA VAL A 160 -16.36 2.10 6.09
C VAL A 160 -16.61 3.49 5.54
N GLU A 161 -15.81 3.91 4.57
CA GLU A 161 -15.93 5.20 3.93
C GLU A 161 -15.53 5.08 2.47
N LYS A 162 -16.32 5.68 1.58
CA LYS A 162 -16.00 5.82 0.17
C LYS A 162 -16.28 7.26 -0.25
N LYS A 163 -15.24 7.91 -0.76
CA LYS A 163 -15.26 9.21 -1.44
C LYS A 163 -14.84 9.00 -2.90
N ASP A 164 -14.80 10.09 -3.66
CA ASP A 164 -14.40 10.04 -5.08
C ASP A 164 -12.93 9.65 -5.26
N ASP A 165 -12.06 10.07 -4.33
CA ASP A 165 -10.62 9.87 -4.38
C ASP A 165 -10.07 9.07 -3.19
N TYR A 166 -10.90 8.68 -2.23
CA TYR A 166 -10.48 8.02 -1.00
C TYR A 166 -11.40 6.87 -0.62
N LEU A 167 -10.81 5.80 -0.08
CA LEU A 167 -11.51 4.61 0.37
C LEU A 167 -10.90 4.13 1.69
N HIS A 168 -11.73 3.96 2.72
CA HIS A 168 -11.37 3.33 3.98
C HIS A 168 -12.08 1.98 4.12
N VAL A 169 -11.30 0.94 4.37
CA VAL A 169 -11.76 -0.43 4.55
C VAL A 169 -11.22 -0.97 5.87
N GLU A 170 -12.09 -1.56 6.66
CA GLU A 170 -11.70 -2.34 7.83
C GLU A 170 -11.61 -3.81 7.47
N TYR A 171 -10.58 -4.48 7.95
CA TYR A 171 -10.43 -5.92 7.83
C TYR A 171 -10.33 -6.51 9.24
N GLU A 172 -11.25 -7.42 9.55
CA GLU A 172 -11.30 -8.08 10.85
C GLU A 172 -10.74 -9.51 10.74
N SER A 173 -9.80 -9.82 11.63
CA SER A 173 -9.24 -11.17 11.73
C SER A 173 -10.29 -12.16 12.27
N PRO A 174 -10.47 -13.33 11.64
CA PRO A 174 -11.60 -14.22 11.95
C PRO A 174 -11.53 -14.90 13.32
N ILE A 175 -10.34 -14.98 13.94
CA ILE A 175 -10.13 -15.71 15.21
C ILE A 175 -10.06 -14.76 16.41
N LEU A 176 -9.31 -13.66 16.27
CA LEU A 176 -9.02 -12.77 17.39
C LEU A 176 -9.86 -11.49 17.37
N GLY A 177 -10.55 -11.17 16.27
CA GLY A 177 -11.32 -9.93 16.13
C GLY A 177 -10.46 -8.67 16.12
N LEU A 178 -9.15 -8.82 15.85
CA LEU A 178 -8.26 -7.68 15.61
C LEU A 178 -8.70 -6.99 14.31
N VAL A 179 -8.79 -5.66 14.35
CA VAL A 179 -9.17 -4.85 13.20
C VAL A 179 -7.96 -4.07 12.69
N ASP A 180 -7.78 -4.14 11.38
CA ASP A 180 -6.85 -3.30 10.65
C ASP A 180 -7.61 -2.29 9.80
N ASP A 181 -7.12 -1.04 9.79
CA ASP A 181 -7.59 0.02 8.93
C ASP A 181 -6.73 0.05 7.66
N VAL A 182 -7.38 -0.08 6.50
CA VAL A 182 -6.75 0.00 5.18
C VAL A 182 -7.33 1.20 4.44
N GLU A 183 -6.45 2.11 4.05
CA GLU A 183 -6.77 3.35 3.36
C GLU A 183 -6.20 3.30 1.96
N PHE A 184 -6.99 3.70 0.97
CA PHE A 184 -6.56 3.93 -0.39
C PHE A 184 -6.88 5.36 -0.78
N TRP A 185 -5.94 6.03 -1.42
CA TRP A 185 -6.10 7.41 -1.86
C TRP A 185 -5.57 7.57 -3.28
N PHE A 186 -6.32 8.29 -4.11
CA PHE A 186 -5.96 8.69 -5.45
C PHE A 186 -5.57 10.17 -5.43
N PRO A 187 -4.27 10.50 -5.37
CA PRO A 187 -3.83 11.89 -5.33
C PRO A 187 -4.33 12.67 -6.55
N PRO A 188 -4.54 13.99 -6.41
CA PRO A 188 -4.92 14.82 -7.55
C PRO A 188 -3.87 14.74 -8.65
N GLY A 189 -4.31 14.55 -9.89
CA GLY A 189 -3.41 14.45 -11.04
C GLY A 189 -4.03 13.70 -12.22
N LYS A 190 -3.29 13.63 -13.32
CA LYS A 190 -3.72 12.94 -14.55
C LYS A 190 -3.44 11.43 -14.52
N LYS A 191 -2.61 10.96 -13.59
CA LYS A 191 -2.21 9.55 -13.49
C LYS A 191 -3.06 8.83 -12.45
N PRO A 192 -3.64 7.66 -12.75
CA PRO A 192 -4.39 6.87 -11.78
C PRO A 192 -3.45 6.07 -10.88
N ILE A 193 -2.66 6.78 -10.07
CA ILE A 193 -1.83 6.19 -9.00
C ILE A 193 -2.72 6.06 -7.76
N VAL A 194 -2.65 4.91 -7.10
CA VAL A 194 -3.23 4.70 -5.78
C VAL A 194 -2.10 4.61 -4.74
N GLU A 195 -2.17 5.52 -3.78
CA GLU A 195 -1.43 5.50 -2.53
C GLU A 195 -2.23 4.69 -1.50
N TYR A 196 -1.56 4.01 -0.56
CA TYR A 196 -2.27 3.21 0.43
C TYR A 196 -1.52 3.09 1.75
N ARG A 197 -2.29 2.83 2.81
CA ARG A 197 -1.80 2.52 4.15
C ARG A 197 -2.61 1.35 4.70
N SER A 198 -1.94 0.40 5.35
CA SER A 198 -2.57 -0.75 6.01
C SER A 198 -1.97 -0.89 7.40
N ALA A 199 -2.77 -0.71 8.45
CA ALA A 199 -2.29 -0.67 9.82
C ALA A 199 -3.27 -1.29 10.82
N SER A 200 -2.76 -2.06 11.78
CA SER A 200 -3.58 -2.57 12.89
C SER A 200 -3.91 -1.48 13.91
N ARG A 201 -5.11 -1.55 14.50
CA ARG A 201 -5.51 -0.63 15.60
C ARG A 201 -4.78 -0.88 16.92
N LEU A 202 -4.40 -2.13 17.16
CA LEU A 202 -3.78 -2.58 18.40
C LEU A 202 -2.62 -3.55 18.13
N GLY A 203 -1.76 -3.65 19.13
CA GLY A 203 -0.57 -4.49 19.10
C GLY A 203 0.61 -3.80 18.42
N ASN A 204 1.76 -4.47 18.47
CA ASN A 204 3.00 -3.98 17.85
C ASN A 204 3.46 -4.88 16.68
N PHE A 205 2.72 -5.96 16.43
CA PHE A 205 3.07 -7.01 15.49
C PHE A 205 1.79 -7.72 15.00
N ASP A 206 1.76 -8.04 13.71
CA ASP A 206 0.60 -8.59 13.01
C ASP A 206 0.94 -9.85 12.19
N PHE A 207 2.12 -10.46 12.40
CA PHE A 207 2.61 -11.58 11.56
C PHE A 207 2.66 -11.24 10.06
N ASP A 208 2.98 -9.99 9.73
CA ASP A 208 2.97 -9.43 8.38
C ASP A 208 1.58 -9.46 7.72
N ALA A 209 0.48 -9.50 8.48
CA ALA A 209 -0.87 -9.54 7.92
C ALA A 209 -1.13 -8.37 6.97
N ASN A 210 -0.83 -7.13 7.39
CA ASN A 210 -1.01 -5.93 6.57
C ASN A 210 -0.19 -6.01 5.27
N ARG A 211 1.07 -6.45 5.37
CA ARG A 211 1.96 -6.66 4.23
C ARG A 211 1.43 -7.73 3.26
N LYS A 212 1.04 -8.89 3.77
CA LYS A 212 0.47 -9.99 2.98
C LYS A 212 -0.84 -9.59 2.30
N ARG A 213 -1.67 -8.79 2.98
CA ARG A 213 -2.93 -8.29 2.44
C ARG A 213 -2.73 -7.38 1.25
N ILE A 214 -1.88 -6.36 1.39
CA ILE A 214 -1.54 -5.48 0.27
C ILE A 214 -0.95 -6.29 -0.89
N LYS A 215 -0.04 -7.25 -0.62
CA LYS A 215 0.50 -8.13 -1.66
C LYS A 215 -0.59 -8.90 -2.41
N ALA A 216 -1.55 -9.49 -1.70
CA ALA A 216 -2.64 -10.24 -2.31
C ALA A 216 -3.55 -9.33 -3.17
N LEU A 217 -3.94 -8.16 -2.66
CA LEU A 217 -4.74 -7.20 -3.42
C LEU A 217 -4.00 -6.74 -4.69
N ARG A 218 -2.71 -6.44 -4.58
CA ARG A 218 -1.88 -6.03 -5.72
C ARG A 218 -1.81 -7.10 -6.80
N LEU A 219 -1.63 -8.37 -6.44
CA LEU A 219 -1.62 -9.48 -7.40
C LEU A 219 -2.93 -9.61 -8.18
N GLU A 220 -4.08 -9.38 -7.53
CA GLU A 220 -5.38 -9.37 -8.23
C GLU A 220 -5.59 -8.13 -9.10
N LEU A 221 -5.08 -6.96 -8.67
CA LEU A 221 -5.08 -5.74 -9.47
C LEU A 221 -4.18 -5.88 -10.71
N GLU A 222 -3.02 -6.53 -10.60
CA GLU A 222 -2.11 -6.78 -11.74
C GLU A 222 -2.80 -7.57 -12.85
N LYS A 223 -3.65 -8.55 -12.50
CA LYS A 223 -4.48 -9.28 -13.49
C LYS A 223 -5.45 -8.38 -14.24
N LYS A 224 -5.83 -7.23 -13.66
CA LYS A 224 -6.68 -6.19 -14.27
C LYS A 224 -5.88 -5.12 -15.03
N GLY A 225 -4.55 -5.25 -15.11
CA GLY A 225 -3.68 -4.30 -15.80
C GLY A 225 -3.20 -3.14 -14.94
N TRP A 226 -3.12 -3.34 -13.63
CA TRP A 226 -2.35 -2.46 -12.75
C TRP A 226 -0.87 -2.86 -12.74
N ALA A 227 -0.01 -1.94 -12.35
CA ALA A 227 1.43 -2.15 -12.20
C ALA A 227 1.95 -1.57 -10.87
N SER A 228 3.07 -2.12 -10.39
CA SER A 228 3.81 -1.57 -9.26
C SER A 228 4.96 -0.70 -9.72
N GLU A 229 5.33 0.28 -8.90
CA GLU A 229 6.64 0.89 -9.00
C GLU A 229 7.78 -0.02 -8.51
N ASN A 230 7.53 -1.14 -7.83
CA ASN A 230 8.57 -2.17 -7.51
C ASN A 230 7.92 -3.52 -7.16
N SER A 231 8.57 -4.65 -7.43
CA SER A 231 8.06 -5.96 -6.99
C SER A 231 8.16 -6.09 -5.46
N PHE A 232 7.07 -6.54 -4.84
CA PHE A 232 6.85 -6.66 -3.41
C PHE A 232 7.27 -8.01 -2.81
#